data_AF-A0A227JGW1-F1
#
_entry.id   AF-A0A227JGW1-F1
#
_cell.length_a   1.000
_cell.length_b   1.000
_cell.length_c   1.000
_cell.angle_alpha   90.00
_cell.angle_beta   90.00
_cell.angle_gamma   90.00
#
_symmetry.space_group_name_H-M   'P 1'
#
loop_
_entity.id
_entity.type
_entity.pdbx_description
1 polymer ?
#
loop_
_entity_poly.entity_id
_entity_poly.type
_entity_poly.pdbx_seq_one_letter_code
_entity_poly.pdbx_strand_id
1 'polypeptide(L)'
;MFTVYHSNQVDVLKSLLVELIRISPLENPFEKEQILVQSPGMSQWLKMELAKEFGVAANIDFPLPATFIWEMFTQVLPDVPKRSAFNKEAMTWKLMHLLPGLLNQEVFSPLAQYLKDDSDHSKLYQLAEKIADIFDGYLVYRPEWIASWEAGQSVPELEDEHPWQPILWQALYDHTVSLGQSPCHRANLYEHFIDTLASFNGNFDHLPKRLFVFGISSLPPRYMDALKAIGEHIDVHLMFTNPCRYYWGEVRDRKYLARLAAKHRQHVVWQDDHSEVQGETEQLKGSLEDNVIDELHTDVVGNSLLASMGKLGRDNMYLLSQLESHEIEAFVDVERDSLLHQLQADILNLEEHQDDQQIENSHHKQVVSLGDKSLSLHACHSPMREVEVLHDQLLAMFDADPTLKPRDIIVMVADINAYSPAIQAVFGNAPGERFIPYSISDRTADQESPILAAFMQLVNLPNTRCLASEL
;
A
#
# COMPACT_ATOMS: atom_id res chain seq x y z
N MET A 1 -6.49 21.53 7.15
CA MET A 1 -5.23 21.69 6.38
C MET A 1 -4.72 20.32 5.91
N PHE A 2 -4.12 20.19 4.72
CA PHE A 2 -3.48 18.93 4.27
C PHE A 2 -1.95 19.00 4.42
N THR A 3 -1.39 18.18 5.32
CA THR A 3 0.02 18.18 5.68
C THR A 3 0.66 16.83 5.44
N VAL A 4 1.82 16.81 4.79
CA VAL A 4 2.61 15.61 4.51
C VAL A 4 3.87 15.61 5.36
N TYR A 5 4.09 14.53 6.11
CA TYR A 5 5.25 14.32 6.96
C TYR A 5 6.15 13.26 6.32
N HIS A 6 7.38 13.64 5.98
CA HIS A 6 8.36 12.75 5.37
C HIS A 6 9.39 12.30 6.41
N SER A 7 9.63 10.99 6.52
CA SER A 7 10.74 10.45 7.32
C SER A 7 11.19 9.09 6.78
N ASN A 8 12.47 8.76 6.97
CA ASN A 8 13.00 7.42 6.68
C ASN A 8 12.71 6.40 7.78
N GLN A 9 12.12 6.81 8.91
CA GLN A 9 11.80 5.93 10.03
C GLN A 9 10.32 6.01 10.41
N VAL A 10 9.66 4.84 10.46
CA VAL A 10 8.26 4.73 10.87
C VAL A 10 8.08 5.17 12.33
N ASP A 11 9.06 4.90 13.19
CA ASP A 11 9.06 5.29 14.60
C ASP A 11 8.99 6.81 14.80
N VAL A 12 9.71 7.58 13.98
CA VAL A 12 9.67 9.06 14.02
C VAL A 12 8.29 9.56 13.61
N LEU A 13 7.70 9.01 12.55
CA LEU A 13 6.35 9.36 12.14
C LEU A 13 5.31 9.01 13.23
N LYS A 14 5.49 7.88 13.92
CA LYS A 14 4.67 7.51 15.08
C LYS A 14 4.82 8.53 16.19
N SER A 15 6.05 8.96 16.50
CA SER A 15 6.30 9.96 17.53
C SER A 15 5.67 11.32 17.19
N LEU A 16 5.75 11.76 15.93
CA LEU A 16 5.07 12.96 15.45
C LEU A 16 3.54 12.85 15.57
N LEU A 17 2.97 11.69 15.20
CA LEU A 17 1.55 11.41 15.38
C LEU A 17 1.15 11.51 16.87
N VAL A 18 1.93 10.90 17.76
CA VAL A 18 1.71 10.96 19.21
C VAL A 18 1.76 12.40 19.73
N GLU A 19 2.74 13.17 19.29
CA GLU A 19 2.89 14.58 19.67
C GLU A 19 1.69 15.41 19.21
N LEU A 20 1.23 15.26 17.97
CA LEU A 20 0.04 15.93 17.44
C LEU A 20 -1.21 15.61 18.27
N ILE A 21 -1.36 14.34 18.69
CA ILE A 21 -2.44 13.91 19.58
C ILE A 21 -2.32 14.57 20.97
N ARG A 22 -1.11 14.67 21.53
CA ARG A 22 -0.84 15.30 22.83
C ARG A 22 -1.09 16.81 22.81
N ILE A 23 -0.67 17.50 21.76
CA ILE A 23 -0.80 18.96 21.62
C ILE A 23 -2.26 19.37 21.45
N SER A 24 -3.03 18.58 20.68
CA SER A 24 -4.45 18.84 20.44
C SER A 24 -5.29 17.59 20.74
N PRO A 25 -5.61 17.31 22.02
CA PRO A 25 -6.48 16.19 22.37
C PRO A 25 -7.92 16.42 21.88
N LEU A 26 -8.61 15.34 21.52
CA LEU A 26 -10.04 15.42 21.19
C LEU A 26 -10.84 15.86 22.43
N GLU A 27 -11.74 16.82 22.26
CA GLU A 27 -12.55 17.38 23.35
C GLU A 27 -13.62 16.39 23.84
N ASN A 28 -14.16 15.56 22.93
CA ASN A 28 -15.19 14.58 23.23
C ASN A 28 -14.56 13.19 23.40
N PRO A 29 -14.64 12.56 24.59
CA PRO A 29 -14.03 11.26 24.84
C PRO A 29 -14.68 10.09 24.08
N PHE A 30 -15.85 10.29 23.48
CA PHE A 30 -16.50 9.28 22.61
C PHE A 30 -16.23 9.50 21.13
N GLU A 31 -15.61 10.62 20.75
CA GLU A 31 -15.12 10.80 19.40
C GLU A 31 -13.90 9.89 19.18
N LYS A 32 -13.84 9.29 18.00
CA LYS A 32 -12.81 8.31 17.68
C LYS A 32 -11.66 8.98 16.95
N GLU A 33 -10.44 8.63 17.32
CA GLU A 33 -9.27 8.96 16.51
C GLU A 33 -9.33 8.17 15.19
N GLN A 34 -9.10 8.84 14.06
CA GLN A 34 -9.18 8.22 12.73
C GLN A 34 -7.78 8.08 12.14
N ILE A 35 -7.34 6.83 11.93
CA ILE A 35 -6.01 6.53 11.37
C ILE A 35 -6.13 5.55 10.21
N LEU A 36 -5.99 6.04 8.98
CA LEU A 36 -5.99 5.19 7.80
C LEU A 36 -4.72 4.33 7.77
N VAL A 37 -4.88 3.02 7.59
CA VAL A 37 -3.77 2.06 7.46
C VAL A 37 -4.04 1.09 6.32
N GLN A 38 -2.99 0.49 5.76
CA GLN A 38 -3.11 -0.48 4.67
C GLN A 38 -3.19 -1.94 5.12
N SER A 39 -2.86 -2.26 6.38
CA SER A 39 -2.83 -3.64 6.85
C SER A 39 -3.26 -3.81 8.31
N PRO A 40 -3.84 -4.97 8.67
CA PRO A 40 -4.11 -5.30 10.07
C PRO A 40 -2.85 -5.28 10.93
N GLY A 41 -1.70 -5.72 10.39
CA GLY A 41 -0.41 -5.69 11.10
C GLY A 41 -0.02 -4.28 11.54
N MET A 42 -0.13 -3.30 10.64
CA MET A 42 0.12 -1.89 10.95
C MET A 42 -0.84 -1.36 12.02
N SER A 43 -2.13 -1.74 11.96
CA SER A 43 -3.11 -1.35 12.99
C SER A 43 -2.75 -1.90 14.37
N GLN A 44 -2.24 -3.12 14.46
CA GLN A 44 -1.85 -3.75 15.72
C GLN A 44 -0.57 -3.13 16.28
N TRP A 45 0.44 -2.96 15.42
CA TRP A 45 1.68 -2.30 15.81
C TRP A 45 1.41 -0.89 16.35
N LEU A 46 0.65 -0.08 15.60
CA LEU A 46 0.37 1.30 16.02
C LEU A 46 -0.47 1.36 17.29
N LYS A 47 -1.46 0.46 17.48
CA LYS A 47 -2.19 0.35 18.75
C LYS A 47 -1.25 0.06 19.93
N MET A 48 -0.29 -0.85 19.76
CA MET A 48 0.67 -1.19 20.80
C MET A 48 1.62 -0.03 21.09
N GLU A 49 2.13 0.66 20.06
CA GLU A 49 3.01 1.82 20.25
C GLU A 49 2.27 2.99 20.90
N LEU A 50 1.05 3.30 20.46
CA LEU A 50 0.22 4.32 21.11
C LEU A 50 -0.08 3.98 22.58
N ALA A 51 -0.34 2.71 22.89
CA ALA A 51 -0.58 2.28 24.27
C ALA A 51 0.67 2.43 25.15
N LYS A 52 1.88 2.26 24.61
CA LYS A 52 3.13 2.53 25.36
C LYS A 52 3.28 4.01 25.68
N GLU A 53 2.92 4.87 24.73
CA GLU A 53 3.09 6.33 24.83
C GLU A 53 2.01 7.02 25.68
N PHE A 54 0.78 6.51 25.64
CA PHE A 54 -0.38 7.07 26.35
C PHE A 54 -0.79 6.27 27.59
N GLY A 55 -0.18 5.10 27.81
CA GLY A 55 -0.59 4.11 28.83
C GLY A 55 -1.80 3.27 28.43
N VAL A 56 -2.64 3.75 27.50
CA VAL A 56 -3.78 3.05 26.92
C VAL A 56 -4.05 3.54 25.50
N ALA A 57 -4.41 2.63 24.59
CA ALA A 57 -4.92 2.95 23.27
C ALA A 57 -6.36 2.42 23.16
N ALA A 58 -7.33 3.34 23.12
CA ALA A 58 -8.76 3.02 23.07
C ALA A 58 -9.50 4.01 22.17
N ASN A 59 -10.63 3.58 21.61
CA ASN A 59 -11.49 4.39 20.73
C ASN A 59 -10.77 4.96 19.48
N ILE A 60 -9.95 4.13 18.83
CA ILE A 60 -9.24 4.45 17.58
C ILE A 60 -9.76 3.54 16.47
N ASP A 61 -10.21 4.13 15.36
CA ASP A 61 -10.59 3.39 14.17
C ASP A 61 -9.44 3.35 13.17
N PHE A 62 -9.24 2.19 12.56
CA PHE A 62 -8.19 1.91 11.58
C PHE A 62 -8.77 1.47 10.23
N PRO A 63 -9.54 2.32 9.52
CA PRO A 63 -10.16 1.92 8.27
C PRO A 63 -9.14 1.86 7.13
N LEU A 64 -9.43 1.01 6.14
CA LEU A 64 -8.73 1.07 4.85
C LEU A 64 -9.12 2.38 4.13
N PRO A 65 -8.23 2.98 3.32
CA PRO A 65 -8.54 4.22 2.60
C PRO A 65 -9.83 4.14 1.77
N ALA A 66 -10.04 3.04 1.05
CA ALA A 66 -11.23 2.84 0.22
C ALA A 66 -12.53 2.82 1.06
N THR A 67 -12.48 2.23 2.25
CA THR A 67 -13.62 2.15 3.17
C THR A 67 -13.91 3.53 3.77
N PHE A 68 -12.88 4.23 4.20
CA PHE A 68 -13.02 5.59 4.76
C PHE A 68 -13.60 6.56 3.74
N ILE A 69 -13.05 6.61 2.53
CA ILE A 69 -13.54 7.52 1.48
C ILE A 69 -15.01 7.23 1.13
N TRP A 70 -15.40 5.96 1.05
CA TRP A 70 -16.81 5.61 0.83
C TRP A 70 -17.71 6.06 2.00
N GLU A 71 -17.26 5.92 3.23
CA GLU A 71 -17.98 6.42 4.40
C GLU A 71 -18.16 7.94 4.33
N MET A 72 -17.12 8.68 3.94
CA MET A 72 -17.22 10.13 3.73
C MET A 72 -18.22 10.50 2.62
N PHE A 73 -18.27 9.74 1.52
CA PHE A 73 -19.32 9.92 0.52
C PHE A 73 -20.72 9.79 1.11
N THR A 74 -20.96 8.78 1.95
CA THR A 74 -22.28 8.56 2.58
C THR A 74 -22.69 9.63 3.59
N GLN A 75 -21.72 10.36 4.13
CA GLN A 75 -21.95 11.40 5.14
C GLN A 75 -22.09 12.80 4.52
N VAL A 76 -21.34 13.08 3.44
CA VAL A 76 -21.30 14.40 2.80
C VAL A 76 -22.32 14.51 1.66
N LEU A 77 -22.51 13.45 0.87
CA LEU A 77 -23.40 13.47 -0.27
C LEU A 77 -24.79 12.93 0.08
N PRO A 78 -25.87 13.50 -0.48
CA PRO A 78 -27.22 13.00 -0.28
C PRO A 78 -27.42 11.65 -0.99
N ASP A 79 -28.27 10.79 -0.40
CA ASP A 79 -28.78 9.55 -1.00
C ASP A 79 -27.74 8.50 -1.44
N VAL A 80 -26.51 8.58 -0.92
CA VAL A 80 -25.48 7.56 -1.17
C VAL A 80 -25.68 6.35 -0.23
N PRO A 81 -25.79 5.11 -0.78
CA PRO A 81 -26.01 3.93 0.05
C PRO A 81 -24.77 3.54 0.84
N LYS A 82 -24.96 2.97 2.04
CA LYS A 82 -23.88 2.43 2.87
C LYS A 82 -23.01 1.38 2.18
N ARG A 83 -23.56 0.68 1.18
CA ARG A 83 -22.84 -0.27 0.34
C ARG A 83 -23.12 0.06 -1.13
N SER A 84 -22.07 0.19 -1.92
CA SER A 84 -22.18 0.34 -3.37
C SER A 84 -22.88 -0.86 -3.98
N ALA A 85 -23.78 -0.62 -4.94
CA ALA A 85 -24.34 -1.68 -5.78
C ALA A 85 -23.33 -2.22 -6.82
N PHE A 86 -22.18 -1.54 -6.95
CA PHE A 86 -21.06 -1.85 -7.85
C PHE A 86 -19.82 -2.33 -7.07
N ASN A 87 -20.01 -2.96 -5.91
CA ASN A 87 -18.91 -3.72 -5.29
C ASN A 87 -18.61 -4.99 -6.10
N LYS A 88 -17.38 -5.49 -6.03
CA LYS A 88 -16.89 -6.65 -6.78
C LYS A 88 -17.85 -7.85 -6.70
N GLU A 89 -18.33 -8.19 -5.50
CA GLU A 89 -19.17 -9.35 -5.27
C GLU A 89 -20.51 -9.20 -5.99
N ALA A 90 -21.16 -8.05 -5.85
CA ALA A 90 -22.44 -7.75 -6.51
C ALA A 90 -22.29 -7.69 -8.04
N MET A 91 -21.21 -7.09 -8.54
CA MET A 91 -20.92 -7.05 -9.97
C MET A 91 -20.73 -8.46 -10.53
N THR A 92 -20.01 -9.33 -9.83
CA THR A 92 -19.76 -10.72 -10.25
C THR A 92 -21.08 -11.45 -10.54
N TRP A 93 -22.05 -11.40 -9.62
CA TRP A 93 -23.34 -12.05 -9.80
C TRP A 93 -24.19 -11.44 -10.93
N LYS A 94 -24.19 -10.11 -11.05
CA LYS A 94 -24.90 -9.41 -12.13
C LYS A 94 -24.30 -9.74 -13.49
N LEU A 95 -22.98 -9.75 -13.60
CA LEU A 95 -22.26 -10.10 -14.83
C LEU A 95 -22.49 -11.56 -15.20
N MET A 96 -22.50 -12.48 -14.23
CA MET A 96 -22.84 -13.89 -14.46
C MET A 96 -24.26 -14.04 -15.04
N HIS A 97 -25.21 -13.20 -14.62
CA HIS A 97 -26.56 -13.17 -15.18
C HIS A 97 -26.63 -12.55 -16.59
N LEU A 98 -25.92 -11.43 -16.81
CA LEU A 98 -26.02 -10.63 -18.04
C LEU A 98 -25.23 -11.21 -19.21
N LEU A 99 -24.02 -11.70 -18.94
CA LEU A 99 -23.07 -12.09 -19.99
C LEU A 99 -23.65 -13.10 -20.99
N PRO A 100 -24.37 -14.18 -20.57
CA PRO A 100 -24.97 -15.13 -21.51
C PRO A 100 -25.91 -14.50 -22.54
N GLY A 101 -26.63 -13.44 -22.17
CA GLY A 101 -27.54 -12.72 -23.08
C GLY A 101 -26.82 -11.89 -24.15
N LEU A 102 -25.55 -11.55 -23.92
CA LEU A 102 -24.75 -10.69 -24.79
C LEU A 102 -23.83 -11.48 -25.75
N LEU A 103 -23.60 -12.78 -25.49
CA LEU A 103 -22.67 -13.61 -26.26
C LEU A 103 -23.00 -13.76 -27.75
N ASN A 104 -24.25 -13.50 -28.16
CA ASN A 104 -24.65 -13.57 -29.56
C ASN A 104 -24.16 -12.38 -30.41
N GLN A 105 -23.66 -11.32 -29.77
CA GLN A 105 -23.10 -10.16 -30.46
C GLN A 105 -21.65 -10.45 -30.91
N GLU A 106 -21.30 -10.05 -32.13
CA GLU A 106 -19.98 -10.36 -32.74
C GLU A 106 -18.81 -9.87 -31.87
N VAL A 107 -18.95 -8.72 -31.22
CA VAL A 107 -17.94 -8.13 -30.33
C VAL A 107 -17.63 -8.98 -29.09
N PHE A 108 -18.54 -9.87 -28.68
CA PHE A 108 -18.36 -10.82 -27.57
C PHE A 108 -17.81 -12.18 -28.03
N SER A 109 -17.49 -12.37 -29.32
CA SER A 109 -17.01 -13.63 -29.89
C SER A 109 -15.85 -14.29 -29.11
N PRO A 110 -14.82 -13.55 -28.63
CA PRO A 110 -13.76 -14.15 -27.81
C PRO A 110 -14.28 -14.78 -26.50
N LEU A 111 -15.23 -14.11 -25.83
CA LEU A 111 -15.85 -14.57 -24.60
C LEU A 111 -16.78 -15.77 -24.87
N ALA A 112 -17.57 -15.70 -25.95
CA ALA A 112 -18.44 -16.79 -26.38
C ALA A 112 -17.63 -18.07 -26.69
N GLN A 113 -16.48 -17.93 -27.34
CA GLN A 113 -15.58 -19.05 -27.62
C GLN A 113 -14.95 -19.63 -26.35
N TYR A 114 -14.56 -18.79 -25.38
CA TYR A 114 -14.02 -19.25 -24.10
C TYR A 114 -15.05 -20.03 -23.26
N LEU A 115 -16.29 -19.53 -23.24
CA LEU A 115 -17.42 -20.13 -22.51
C LEU A 115 -18.04 -21.34 -23.21
N LYS A 116 -17.46 -21.78 -24.34
CA LYS A 116 -17.89 -23.01 -24.99
C LYS A 116 -17.67 -24.21 -24.06
N ASP A 117 -18.65 -25.12 -24.07
CA ASP A 117 -18.66 -26.37 -23.29
C ASP A 117 -18.58 -26.17 -21.76
N ASP A 118 -19.12 -25.04 -21.24
CA ASP A 118 -19.18 -24.70 -19.81
C ASP A 118 -20.45 -25.27 -19.14
N SER A 119 -20.55 -26.60 -19.04
CA SER A 119 -21.76 -27.27 -18.55
C SER A 119 -22.09 -27.03 -17.08
N ASP A 120 -21.10 -26.70 -16.26
CA ASP A 120 -21.20 -26.49 -14.81
C ASP A 120 -21.15 -25.00 -14.40
N HIS A 121 -21.07 -24.09 -15.38
CA HIS A 121 -20.96 -22.64 -15.19
C HIS A 121 -19.71 -22.17 -14.43
N SER A 122 -18.71 -23.04 -14.27
CA SER A 122 -17.47 -22.71 -13.57
C SER A 122 -16.67 -21.64 -14.32
N LYS A 123 -16.58 -21.74 -15.66
CA LYS A 123 -15.87 -20.74 -16.46
C LYS A 123 -16.62 -19.40 -16.45
N LEU A 124 -17.95 -19.43 -16.56
CA LEU A 124 -18.78 -18.23 -16.51
C LEU A 124 -18.61 -17.47 -15.19
N TYR A 125 -18.64 -18.16 -14.06
CA TYR A 125 -18.44 -17.55 -12.75
C TYR A 125 -17.04 -16.93 -12.63
N GLN A 126 -15.98 -17.69 -12.95
CA GLN A 126 -14.60 -17.20 -12.88
C GLN A 126 -14.36 -16.00 -13.81
N LEU A 127 -14.93 -16.03 -15.01
CA LEU A 127 -14.85 -14.93 -15.96
C LEU A 127 -15.59 -13.68 -15.44
N ALA A 128 -16.80 -13.85 -14.92
CA ALA A 128 -17.57 -12.76 -14.34
C ALA A 128 -16.83 -12.13 -13.14
N GLU A 129 -16.19 -12.95 -12.30
CA GLU A 129 -15.36 -12.46 -11.20
C GLU A 129 -14.16 -11.65 -11.71
N LYS A 130 -13.44 -12.15 -12.72
CA LYS A 130 -12.29 -11.42 -13.31
C LYS A 130 -12.69 -10.14 -14.01
N ILE A 131 -13.85 -10.11 -14.66
CA ILE A 131 -14.38 -8.87 -15.25
C ILE A 131 -14.78 -7.90 -14.14
N ALA A 132 -15.45 -8.37 -13.08
CA ALA A 132 -15.79 -7.54 -11.92
C ALA A 132 -14.54 -6.96 -11.24
N ASP A 133 -13.47 -7.75 -11.10
CA ASP A 133 -12.16 -7.30 -10.61
C ASP A 133 -11.60 -6.15 -11.45
N ILE A 134 -11.63 -6.29 -12.78
CA ILE A 134 -11.14 -5.27 -13.71
C ILE A 134 -11.98 -4.00 -13.60
N PHE A 135 -13.31 -4.13 -13.55
CA PHE A 135 -14.21 -2.99 -13.41
C PHE A 135 -14.06 -2.28 -12.05
N ASP A 136 -13.87 -3.00 -10.94
CA ASP A 136 -13.54 -2.38 -9.65
C ASP A 136 -12.23 -1.60 -9.72
N GLY A 137 -11.24 -2.13 -10.46
CA GLY A 137 -10.00 -1.43 -10.78
C GLY A 137 -10.22 -0.14 -11.58
N TYR A 138 -11.03 -0.18 -12.65
CA TYR A 138 -11.35 0.99 -13.45
C TYR A 138 -12.07 2.07 -12.65
N LEU A 139 -12.99 1.69 -11.76
CA LEU A 139 -13.69 2.63 -10.86
C LEU A 139 -12.74 3.44 -9.96
N VAL A 140 -11.51 2.98 -9.74
CA VAL A 140 -10.51 3.65 -8.90
C VAL A 140 -9.42 4.32 -9.74
N TYR A 141 -8.86 3.61 -10.73
CA TYR A 141 -7.67 4.05 -11.46
C TYR A 141 -7.97 4.72 -12.81
N ARG A 142 -9.13 4.44 -13.41
CA ARG A 142 -9.56 4.99 -14.71
C ARG A 142 -11.04 5.42 -14.69
N PRO A 143 -11.46 6.26 -13.72
CA PRO A 143 -12.86 6.70 -13.63
C PRO A 143 -13.34 7.43 -14.89
N GLU A 144 -12.44 8.09 -15.64
CA GLU A 144 -12.71 8.75 -16.91
C GLU A 144 -13.11 7.77 -18.02
N TRP A 145 -12.63 6.52 -18.00
CA TRP A 145 -13.08 5.49 -18.94
C TRP A 145 -14.53 5.12 -18.68
N ILE A 146 -14.88 4.90 -17.41
CA ILE A 146 -16.24 4.60 -16.96
C ILE A 146 -17.19 5.73 -17.35
N ALA A 147 -16.82 6.99 -17.07
CA ALA A 147 -17.62 8.15 -17.44
C ALA A 147 -17.81 8.28 -18.96
N SER A 148 -16.76 8.03 -19.75
CA SER A 148 -16.84 8.04 -21.22
C SER A 148 -17.78 6.96 -21.73
N TRP A 149 -17.67 5.74 -21.21
CA TRP A 149 -18.57 4.64 -21.57
C TRP A 149 -20.02 4.95 -21.21
N GLU A 150 -20.27 5.50 -20.02
CA GLU A 150 -21.60 5.94 -19.56
C GLU A 150 -22.20 7.03 -20.45
N ALA A 151 -21.37 7.93 -20.99
CA ALA A 151 -21.76 8.95 -21.94
C ALA A 151 -21.90 8.44 -23.40
N GLY A 152 -21.64 7.16 -23.66
CA GLY A 152 -21.66 6.57 -24.99
C GLY A 152 -20.50 7.00 -25.89
N GLN A 153 -19.39 7.44 -25.30
CA GLN A 153 -18.18 7.87 -25.98
C GLN A 153 -17.14 6.74 -26.03
N SER A 154 -16.28 6.74 -27.05
CA SER A 154 -15.14 5.82 -27.13
C SER A 154 -13.98 6.31 -26.26
N VAL A 155 -13.16 5.36 -25.80
CA VAL A 155 -11.90 5.63 -25.11
C VAL A 155 -10.79 5.34 -26.12
N PRO A 156 -10.08 6.37 -26.64
CA PRO A 156 -9.08 6.20 -27.70
C PRO A 156 -7.96 5.20 -27.35
N GLU A 157 -7.59 5.12 -26.07
CA GLU A 157 -6.54 4.22 -25.58
C GLU A 157 -6.93 2.73 -25.64
N LEU A 158 -8.23 2.45 -25.75
CA LEU A 158 -8.80 1.10 -25.85
C LEU A 158 -9.46 0.87 -27.21
N GLU A 159 -9.28 1.79 -28.16
CA GLU A 159 -9.82 1.63 -29.50
C GLU A 159 -9.23 0.35 -30.13
N ASP A 160 -10.10 -0.52 -30.64
CA ASP A 160 -9.80 -1.88 -31.13
C ASP A 160 -9.39 -2.95 -30.08
N GLU A 161 -9.16 -2.59 -28.82
CA GLU A 161 -8.86 -3.51 -27.73
C GLU A 161 -10.12 -3.81 -26.88
N HIS A 162 -10.60 -5.05 -26.92
CA HIS A 162 -11.74 -5.53 -26.11
C HIS A 162 -13.04 -4.67 -26.22
N PRO A 163 -13.61 -4.50 -27.44
CA PRO A 163 -14.78 -3.64 -27.68
C PRO A 163 -16.06 -4.05 -26.93
N TRP A 164 -16.07 -5.22 -26.29
CA TRP A 164 -17.18 -5.72 -25.48
C TRP A 164 -17.26 -5.06 -24.09
N GLN A 165 -16.15 -4.54 -23.55
CA GLN A 165 -16.12 -3.99 -22.18
C GLN A 165 -17.08 -2.81 -21.98
N PRO A 166 -17.10 -1.76 -22.84
CA PRO A 166 -18.02 -0.64 -22.67
C PRO A 166 -19.48 -1.07 -22.73
N ILE A 167 -19.80 -2.00 -23.64
CA ILE A 167 -21.16 -2.54 -23.82
C ILE A 167 -21.59 -3.32 -22.59
N LEU A 168 -20.68 -4.15 -22.03
CA LEU A 168 -20.96 -4.93 -20.84
C LEU A 168 -21.09 -4.05 -19.59
N TRP A 169 -20.26 -3.01 -19.46
CA TRP A 169 -20.39 -2.02 -18.38
C TRP A 169 -21.76 -1.34 -18.43
N GLN A 170 -22.18 -0.87 -19.61
CA GLN A 170 -23.49 -0.24 -19.77
C GLN A 170 -24.63 -1.20 -19.44
N ALA A 171 -24.57 -2.45 -19.90
CA ALA A 171 -25.56 -3.46 -19.54
C ALA A 171 -25.61 -3.72 -18.02
N LEU A 172 -24.45 -3.72 -17.34
CA LEU A 172 -24.36 -3.86 -15.88
C LEU A 172 -24.98 -2.66 -15.14
N TYR A 173 -24.71 -1.45 -15.62
CA TYR A 173 -25.27 -0.22 -15.08
C TYR A 173 -26.79 -0.18 -15.23
N ASP A 174 -27.29 -0.38 -16.45
CA ASP A 174 -28.73 -0.40 -16.76
C ASP A 174 -29.47 -1.47 -15.96
N HIS A 175 -28.88 -2.67 -15.85
CA HIS A 175 -29.46 -3.75 -15.05
C HIS A 175 -29.54 -3.36 -13.58
N THR A 176 -28.48 -2.75 -13.03
CA THR A 176 -28.44 -2.29 -11.64
C THR A 176 -29.55 -1.26 -11.37
N VAL A 177 -29.72 -0.29 -12.26
CA VAL A 177 -30.79 0.71 -12.17
C VAL A 177 -32.17 0.06 -12.30
N SER A 178 -32.34 -0.91 -13.21
CA SER A 178 -33.61 -1.62 -13.40
C SER A 178 -34.05 -2.43 -12.17
N LEU A 179 -33.08 -2.86 -11.34
CA LEU A 179 -33.33 -3.52 -10.05
C LEU A 179 -33.73 -2.53 -8.94
N GLY A 180 -33.84 -1.23 -9.24
CA GLY A 180 -34.13 -0.18 -8.26
C GLY A 180 -32.97 0.10 -7.31
N GLN A 181 -31.75 -0.31 -7.68
CA GLN A 181 -30.55 -0.05 -6.88
C GLN A 181 -29.94 1.30 -7.27
N SER A 182 -29.22 1.91 -6.32
CA SER A 182 -28.57 3.21 -6.55
C SER A 182 -27.54 3.13 -7.69
N PRO A 183 -27.52 4.13 -8.60
CA PRO A 183 -26.50 4.24 -9.65
C PRO A 183 -25.14 4.72 -9.14
N CYS A 184 -25.04 5.07 -7.85
CA CYS A 184 -23.81 5.61 -7.27
C CYS A 184 -22.70 4.54 -7.23
N HIS A 185 -21.55 4.89 -7.81
CA HIS A 185 -20.32 4.11 -7.77
C HIS A 185 -19.13 5.04 -7.54
N ARG A 186 -17.95 4.49 -7.27
CA ARG A 186 -16.80 5.32 -6.86
C ARG A 186 -16.46 6.40 -7.91
N ALA A 187 -16.45 6.03 -9.18
CA ALA A 187 -16.06 6.93 -10.26
C ALA A 187 -16.97 8.16 -10.37
N ASN A 188 -18.30 8.00 -10.28
CA ASN A 188 -19.24 9.12 -10.41
C ASN A 188 -19.45 9.93 -9.12
N LEU A 189 -18.94 9.45 -7.98
CA LEU A 189 -19.04 10.17 -6.71
C LEU A 189 -17.85 11.09 -6.41
N TYR A 190 -16.65 10.81 -6.93
CA TYR A 190 -15.45 11.59 -6.60
C TYR A 190 -15.59 13.08 -6.93
N GLU A 191 -16.00 13.41 -8.16
CA GLU A 191 -16.12 14.80 -8.60
C GLU A 191 -17.20 15.53 -7.80
N HIS A 192 -18.38 14.92 -7.65
CA HIS A 192 -19.46 15.48 -6.85
C HIS A 192 -19.05 15.69 -5.38
N PHE A 193 -18.29 14.77 -4.80
CA PHE A 193 -17.76 14.89 -3.44
C PHE A 193 -16.80 16.07 -3.32
N ILE A 194 -15.81 16.17 -4.21
CA ILE A 194 -14.82 17.25 -4.21
C ILE A 194 -15.51 18.61 -4.43
N ASP A 195 -16.42 18.70 -5.39
CA ASP A 195 -17.18 19.93 -5.68
C ASP A 195 -18.06 20.35 -4.50
N THR A 196 -18.68 19.39 -3.81
CA THR A 196 -19.49 19.65 -2.62
C THR A 196 -18.63 20.20 -1.48
N LEU A 197 -17.46 19.60 -1.23
CA LEU A 197 -16.52 20.10 -0.23
C LEU A 197 -16.00 21.50 -0.59
N ALA A 198 -15.64 21.73 -1.86
CA ALA A 198 -15.08 23.03 -2.30
C ALA A 198 -16.13 24.16 -2.29
N SER A 199 -17.40 23.85 -2.53
CA SER A 199 -18.48 24.84 -2.61
C SER A 199 -19.16 25.14 -1.27
N PHE A 200 -19.03 24.24 -0.28
CA PHE A 200 -19.65 24.39 1.02
C PHE A 200 -18.75 25.16 1.99
N ASN A 201 -19.19 26.35 2.41
CA ASN A 201 -18.45 27.19 3.37
C ASN A 201 -18.88 27.00 4.83
N GLY A 202 -19.67 25.97 5.14
CA GLY A 202 -20.12 25.64 6.49
C GLY A 202 -19.21 24.60 7.14
N ASN A 203 -19.55 24.20 8.39
CA ASN A 203 -18.88 23.07 9.03
C ASN A 203 -19.64 21.77 8.71
N PHE A 204 -18.91 20.70 8.40
CA PHE A 204 -19.49 19.37 8.25
C PHE A 204 -19.45 18.67 9.62
N ASP A 205 -20.59 18.58 10.30
CA ASP A 205 -20.69 17.94 11.63
C ASP A 205 -20.31 16.46 11.65
N HIS A 206 -20.22 15.82 10.47
CA HIS A 206 -19.91 14.39 10.33
C HIS A 206 -18.43 14.11 10.01
N LEU A 207 -17.65 15.10 9.57
CA LEU A 207 -16.23 14.89 9.37
C LEU A 207 -15.52 14.75 10.72
N PRO A 208 -14.51 13.85 10.82
CA PRO A 208 -13.72 13.75 12.05
C PRO A 208 -12.91 15.04 12.26
N LYS A 209 -12.61 15.40 13.51
CA LYS A 209 -11.80 16.61 13.77
C LYS A 209 -10.43 16.58 13.09
N ARG A 210 -9.82 15.40 12.98
CA ARG A 210 -8.57 15.18 12.25
C ARG A 210 -8.50 13.77 11.68
N LEU A 211 -7.60 13.60 10.71
CA LEU A 211 -7.35 12.34 10.03
C LEU A 211 -5.85 12.09 9.93
N PHE A 212 -5.41 10.93 10.37
CA PHE A 212 -4.05 10.46 10.11
C PHE A 212 -4.06 9.42 8.98
N VAL A 213 -3.03 9.44 8.14
CA VAL A 213 -2.79 8.41 7.13
C VAL A 213 -1.42 7.83 7.40
N PHE A 214 -1.33 6.57 7.82
CA PHE A 214 -0.12 6.00 8.40
C PHE A 214 0.30 4.68 7.76
N GLY A 215 1.59 4.57 7.40
CA GLY A 215 2.16 3.32 6.88
C GLY A 215 1.61 2.95 5.49
N ILE A 216 1.26 3.95 4.69
CA ILE A 216 0.72 3.81 3.34
C ILE A 216 1.76 4.37 2.35
N SER A 217 2.38 3.50 1.56
CA SER A 217 3.46 3.88 0.63
C SER A 217 2.97 4.38 -0.73
N SER A 218 1.70 4.12 -1.06
CA SER A 218 1.06 4.59 -2.28
C SER A 218 -0.46 4.71 -2.10
N LEU A 219 -1.03 5.79 -2.65
CA LEU A 219 -2.46 6.01 -2.75
C LEU A 219 -2.86 6.24 -4.21
N PRO A 220 -4.05 5.78 -4.65
CA PRO A 220 -4.59 6.16 -5.94
C PRO A 220 -4.73 7.70 -6.06
N PRO A 221 -4.51 8.30 -7.25
CA PRO A 221 -4.58 9.75 -7.45
C PRO A 221 -5.89 10.36 -6.93
N ARG A 222 -7.04 9.76 -7.26
CA ARG A 222 -8.35 10.26 -6.81
C ARG A 222 -8.56 10.18 -5.29
N TYR A 223 -7.88 9.25 -4.61
CA TYR A 223 -7.95 9.18 -3.15
C TYR A 223 -7.18 10.35 -2.55
N MET A 224 -6.05 10.70 -3.16
CA MET A 224 -5.24 11.85 -2.76
C MET A 224 -5.99 13.17 -3.00
N ASP A 225 -6.67 13.31 -4.15
CA ASP A 225 -7.54 14.46 -4.43
C ASP A 225 -8.66 14.61 -3.37
N ALA A 226 -9.32 13.50 -3.04
CA ALA A 226 -10.37 13.49 -2.02
C ALA A 226 -9.83 13.83 -0.62
N LEU A 227 -8.68 13.30 -0.23
CA LEU A 227 -8.04 13.64 1.04
C LEU A 227 -7.60 15.10 1.10
N LYS A 228 -7.11 15.66 -0.01
CA LYS A 228 -6.80 17.09 -0.11
C LYS A 228 -8.05 17.95 0.06
N ALA A 229 -9.15 17.60 -0.60
CA ALA A 229 -10.42 18.31 -0.47
C ALA A 229 -10.98 18.24 0.96
N ILE A 230 -10.89 17.07 1.61
CA ILE A 230 -11.20 16.91 3.04
C ILE A 230 -10.30 17.81 3.90
N GLY A 231 -9.02 17.90 3.54
CA GLY A 231 -8.02 18.76 4.18
C GLY A 231 -8.30 20.26 4.09
N GLU A 232 -9.28 20.72 3.31
CA GLU A 232 -9.74 22.11 3.35
C GLU A 232 -10.63 22.39 4.57
N HIS A 233 -11.25 21.34 5.14
CA HIS A 233 -12.21 21.43 6.24
C HIS A 233 -11.66 20.92 7.57
N ILE A 234 -10.79 19.91 7.53
CA ILE A 234 -10.20 19.28 8.73
C ILE A 234 -8.68 19.17 8.60
N ASP A 235 -8.01 18.81 9.68
CA ASP A 235 -6.57 18.53 9.64
C ASP A 235 -6.31 17.09 9.17
N VAL A 236 -5.65 16.97 8.01
CA VAL A 236 -5.26 15.70 7.42
C VAL A 236 -3.74 15.60 7.46
N HIS A 237 -3.24 14.60 8.19
CA HIS A 237 -1.82 14.36 8.40
C HIS A 237 -1.40 13.06 7.70
N LEU A 238 -0.72 13.18 6.55
CA LEU A 238 -0.15 12.06 5.82
C LEU A 238 1.26 11.74 6.33
N MET A 239 1.38 10.64 7.07
CA MET A 239 2.64 10.13 7.63
C MET A 239 3.33 9.22 6.61
N PHE A 240 4.15 9.82 5.74
CA PHE A 240 4.77 9.15 4.61
C PHE A 240 6.20 8.69 4.91
N THR A 241 6.38 7.37 5.01
CA THR A 241 7.71 6.76 5.16
C THR A 241 8.46 6.83 3.83
N ASN A 242 9.39 7.77 3.75
CA ASN A 242 10.13 8.09 2.56
C ASN A 242 11.58 7.59 2.69
N PRO A 243 12.05 6.70 1.80
CA PRO A 243 13.41 6.16 1.89
C PRO A 243 14.51 7.18 1.57
N CYS A 244 14.18 8.30 0.92
CA CYS A 244 15.14 9.31 0.46
C CYS A 244 14.67 10.72 0.81
N ARG A 245 15.59 11.58 1.27
CA ARG A 245 15.25 12.95 1.67
C ARG A 245 14.99 13.87 0.49
N TYR A 246 15.72 13.65 -0.59
CA TYR A 246 15.56 14.41 -1.82
C TYR A 246 14.37 13.93 -2.63
N TYR A 247 13.98 14.69 -3.63
CA TYR A 247 13.01 14.26 -4.62
C TYR A 247 13.63 13.20 -5.54
N TRP A 248 12.94 12.06 -5.66
CA TRP A 248 13.36 10.92 -6.48
C TRP A 248 12.22 10.39 -7.36
N GLY A 249 11.13 11.16 -7.49
CA GLY A 249 10.00 10.87 -8.37
C GLY A 249 10.32 11.07 -9.85
N GLU A 250 9.42 10.65 -10.75
CA GLU A 250 9.64 10.76 -12.19
C GLU A 250 9.33 12.17 -12.68
N VAL A 251 10.34 13.02 -12.90
CA VAL A 251 10.18 14.33 -13.53
C VAL A 251 11.33 14.58 -14.49
N ARG A 252 11.00 14.91 -15.74
CA ARG A 252 11.96 15.12 -16.82
C ARG A 252 11.84 16.48 -17.54
N ASP A 253 10.86 17.31 -17.15
CA ASP A 253 10.69 18.66 -17.71
C ASP A 253 11.30 19.73 -16.76
N ARG A 254 12.18 20.56 -17.32
CA ARG A 254 12.83 21.69 -16.66
C ARG A 254 11.85 22.62 -15.96
N LYS A 255 10.66 22.85 -16.55
CA LYS A 255 9.64 23.74 -15.97
C LYS A 255 9.08 23.18 -14.66
N TYR A 256 8.94 21.87 -14.57
CA TYR A 256 8.47 21.21 -13.35
C TYR A 256 9.54 21.24 -12.27
N LEU A 257 10.78 20.88 -12.60
CA LEU A 257 11.90 20.92 -11.66
C LEU A 257 12.09 22.33 -11.09
N ALA A 258 11.91 23.38 -11.89
CA ALA A 258 11.97 24.76 -11.42
C ALA A 258 10.87 25.09 -10.39
N ARG A 259 9.65 24.55 -10.55
CA ARG A 259 8.58 24.70 -9.55
C ARG A 259 8.91 23.94 -8.27
N LEU A 260 9.47 22.74 -8.40
CA LEU A 260 9.84 21.92 -7.25
C LEU A 260 11.01 22.54 -6.47
N ALA A 261 12.02 23.07 -7.16
CA ALA A 261 13.14 23.80 -6.57
C ALA A 261 12.71 25.05 -5.79
N ALA A 262 11.58 25.66 -6.18
CA ALA A 262 11.00 26.80 -5.48
C ALA A 262 10.16 26.40 -4.25
N LYS A 263 9.87 25.10 -4.06
CA LYS A 263 9.19 24.59 -2.87
C LYS A 263 10.23 24.25 -1.80
N HIS A 264 9.92 24.62 -0.57
CA HIS A 264 10.71 24.26 0.60
C HIS A 264 9.89 23.35 1.52
N ARG A 265 10.59 22.47 2.24
CA ARG A 265 10.00 21.70 3.33
C ARG A 265 10.39 22.32 4.66
N GLN A 266 9.48 22.27 5.62
CA GLN A 266 9.81 22.62 6.99
C GLN A 266 10.62 21.48 7.60
N HIS A 267 11.86 21.79 8.02
CA HIS A 267 12.74 20.81 8.63
C HIS A 267 12.50 20.73 10.13
N VAL A 268 12.17 19.53 10.60
CA VAL A 268 11.88 19.22 11.98
C VAL A 268 12.83 18.11 12.44
N VAL A 269 13.48 18.34 13.57
CA VAL A 269 14.29 17.31 14.23
C VAL A 269 13.54 16.80 15.45
N TRP A 270 13.46 15.48 15.55
CA TRP A 270 12.94 14.82 16.75
C TRP A 270 14.04 14.76 17.81
N GLN A 271 13.84 15.43 18.95
CA GLN A 271 14.78 15.38 20.09
C GLN A 271 14.06 14.89 21.33
N ASP A 272 14.54 13.76 21.87
CA ASP A 272 13.98 13.06 23.02
C ASP A 272 12.47 12.78 22.84
N ASP A 273 11.61 13.68 23.34
CA ASP A 273 10.15 13.55 23.42
C ASP A 273 9.36 14.66 22.69
N HIS A 274 10.03 15.54 21.92
CA HIS A 274 9.35 16.63 21.19
C HIS A 274 10.01 16.96 19.85
N SER A 275 9.26 17.66 19.01
CA SER A 275 9.75 18.20 17.74
C SER A 275 10.26 19.64 17.86
N GLU A 276 11.38 19.93 17.21
CA GLU A 276 11.91 21.28 17.06
C GLU A 276 12.09 21.65 15.58
N VAL A 277 11.59 22.82 15.20
CA VAL A 277 11.71 23.35 13.83
C VAL A 277 13.08 24.00 13.66
N GLN A 278 13.88 23.46 12.74
CA GLN A 278 15.25 23.91 12.50
C GLN A 278 15.43 24.76 11.22
N GLY A 279 14.36 24.99 10.48
CA GLY A 279 14.36 25.86 9.31
C GLY A 279 13.63 25.24 8.12
N GLU A 280 14.12 25.55 6.93
CA GLU A 280 13.58 25.08 5.66
C GLU A 280 14.66 24.37 4.85
N THR A 281 14.27 23.35 4.09
CA THR A 281 15.17 22.55 3.26
C THR A 281 14.69 22.49 1.81
N GLU A 282 15.63 22.32 0.90
CA GLU A 282 15.37 22.16 -0.53
C GLU A 282 15.03 20.70 -0.85
N GLN A 283 14.12 20.50 -1.80
CA GLN A 283 13.71 19.15 -2.20
C GLN A 283 14.67 18.51 -3.21
N LEU A 284 15.35 19.31 -4.03
CA LEU A 284 16.29 18.78 -5.03
C LEU A 284 17.67 18.54 -4.43
N LYS A 285 18.35 17.51 -4.93
CA LYS A 285 19.76 17.30 -4.61
C LYS A 285 20.63 18.10 -5.58
N GLY A 286 21.34 19.11 -5.09
CA GLY A 286 22.19 19.93 -5.93
C GLY A 286 21.41 20.93 -6.80
N SER A 287 21.97 21.30 -7.95
CA SER A 287 21.36 22.28 -8.84
C SER A 287 20.23 21.69 -9.69
N LEU A 288 19.44 22.57 -10.30
CA LEU A 288 18.38 22.14 -11.23
C LEU A 288 18.98 21.37 -12.42
N GLU A 289 20.13 21.81 -12.94
CA GLU A 289 20.84 21.15 -14.03
C GLU A 289 21.30 19.73 -13.68
N ASP A 290 21.69 19.48 -12.43
CA ASP A 290 22.10 18.14 -11.97
C ASP A 290 20.95 17.12 -11.98
N ASN A 291 19.71 17.60 -11.97
CA ASN A 291 18.50 16.77 -11.92
C ASN A 291 17.79 16.67 -13.29
N VAL A 292 18.27 17.37 -14.32
CA VAL A 292 17.75 17.28 -15.69
C VAL A 292 18.45 16.14 -16.42
N ILE A 293 17.68 15.15 -16.87
CA ILE A 293 18.21 14.03 -17.68
C ILE A 293 18.11 14.38 -19.17
N ASP A 294 19.16 14.11 -19.94
CA ASP A 294 19.19 14.27 -21.40
C ASP A 294 18.09 13.40 -22.08
N GLU A 295 17.61 13.82 -23.26
CA GLU A 295 16.49 13.20 -24.00
C GLU A 295 16.70 11.71 -24.33
N LEU A 296 17.93 11.22 -24.21
CA LEU A 296 18.36 9.85 -24.48
C LEU A 296 18.06 8.84 -23.35
N HIS A 297 17.64 9.28 -22.16
CA HIS A 297 17.27 8.42 -21.01
C HIS A 297 18.33 7.35 -20.62
N THR A 298 19.60 7.60 -20.89
CA THR A 298 20.67 6.62 -20.68
C THR A 298 21.22 6.56 -19.26
N ASP A 299 21.01 7.60 -18.45
CA ASP A 299 21.62 7.72 -17.13
C ASP A 299 20.60 7.60 -16.00
N VAL A 300 20.88 6.71 -15.05
CA VAL A 300 20.17 6.64 -13.77
C VAL A 300 20.63 7.82 -12.91
N VAL A 301 19.76 8.81 -12.70
CA VAL A 301 20.05 9.88 -11.75
C VAL A 301 19.85 9.34 -10.33
N GLY A 302 20.93 9.36 -9.55
CA GLY A 302 20.92 8.98 -8.13
C GLY A 302 21.26 7.52 -7.88
N ASN A 303 20.57 6.90 -6.93
CA ASN A 303 20.85 5.56 -6.42
C ASN A 303 20.18 4.45 -7.27
N SER A 304 20.96 3.46 -7.72
CA SER A 304 20.49 2.38 -8.60
C SER A 304 19.48 1.41 -7.97
N LEU A 305 19.60 1.12 -6.67
CA LEU A 305 18.64 0.28 -5.94
C LEU A 305 17.28 0.96 -5.86
N LEU A 306 17.26 2.24 -5.48
CA LEU A 306 16.05 3.04 -5.45
C LEU A 306 15.42 3.16 -6.84
N ALA A 307 16.24 3.35 -7.87
CA ALA A 307 15.78 3.43 -9.25
C ALA A 307 15.15 2.13 -9.77
N SER A 308 15.67 0.96 -9.39
CA SER A 308 15.15 -0.33 -9.88
C SER A 308 13.97 -0.85 -9.05
N MET A 309 14.03 -0.70 -7.72
CA MET A 309 13.04 -1.28 -6.79
C MET A 309 11.98 -0.28 -6.32
N GLY A 310 12.21 1.03 -6.46
CA GLY A 310 11.34 2.09 -5.93
C GLY A 310 10.18 2.53 -6.83
N LYS A 311 9.83 1.79 -7.90
CA LYS A 311 8.83 2.23 -8.90
C LYS A 311 7.51 2.74 -8.29
N LEU A 312 6.91 1.98 -7.38
CA LEU A 312 5.65 2.36 -6.74
C LEU A 312 5.77 3.63 -5.89
N GLY A 313 6.88 3.80 -5.16
CA GLY A 313 7.11 4.99 -4.36
C GLY A 313 7.44 6.22 -5.21
N ARG A 314 8.10 6.03 -6.36
CA ARG A 314 8.38 7.07 -7.35
C ARG A 314 7.10 7.69 -7.89
N ASP A 315 6.13 6.85 -8.26
CA ASP A 315 4.83 7.29 -8.77
C ASP A 315 4.06 8.08 -7.69
N ASN A 316 4.06 7.56 -6.45
CA ASN A 316 3.41 8.25 -5.33
C ASN A 316 4.09 9.59 -4.99
N MET A 317 5.43 9.63 -5.02
CA MET A 317 6.20 10.87 -4.81
C MET A 317 5.87 11.91 -5.88
N TYR A 318 5.78 11.48 -7.14
CA TYR A 318 5.37 12.34 -8.23
C TYR A 318 3.98 12.94 -7.97
N LEU A 319 2.99 12.10 -7.65
CA LEU A 319 1.63 12.54 -7.31
C LEU A 319 1.62 13.52 -6.13
N LEU A 320 2.35 13.23 -5.05
CA LEU A 320 2.44 14.12 -3.89
C LEU A 320 3.00 15.49 -4.25
N SER A 321 4.07 15.53 -5.04
CA SER A 321 4.72 16.79 -5.42
C SER A 321 3.87 17.68 -6.33
N GLN A 322 2.88 17.10 -7.04
CA GLN A 322 1.88 17.86 -7.82
C GLN A 322 0.85 18.57 -6.94
N LEU A 323 0.66 18.11 -5.72
CA LEU A 323 -0.30 18.70 -4.80
C LEU A 323 0.31 19.93 -4.14
N GLU A 324 -0.56 20.90 -3.89
CA GLU A 324 -0.26 21.97 -2.95
C GLU A 324 -0.57 21.44 -1.56
N SER A 325 0.48 21.25 -0.76
CA SER A 325 0.39 20.73 0.60
C SER A 325 1.45 21.40 1.47
N HIS A 326 1.21 21.37 2.79
CA HIS A 326 2.26 21.72 3.74
C HIS A 326 3.17 20.51 3.93
N GLU A 327 4.45 20.62 3.56
CA GLU A 327 5.40 19.50 3.68
C GLU A 327 6.34 19.73 4.87
N ILE A 328 6.39 18.75 5.76
CA ILE A 328 7.29 18.68 6.91
C ILE A 328 8.21 17.49 6.69
N GLU A 329 9.49 17.65 6.96
CA GLU A 329 10.43 16.54 6.96
C GLU A 329 11.10 16.34 8.31
N ALA A 330 11.29 15.07 8.66
CA ALA A 330 11.93 14.59 9.87
C ALA A 330 12.79 13.36 9.54
N PHE A 331 13.75 13.55 8.62
CA PHE A 331 14.71 12.51 8.27
C PHE A 331 15.77 12.37 9.37
N VAL A 332 16.11 11.13 9.70
CA VAL A 332 17.16 10.79 10.65
C VAL A 332 18.40 10.37 9.85
N ASP A 333 19.52 11.02 10.11
CA ASP A 333 20.80 10.65 9.50
C ASP A 333 21.21 9.22 9.88
N VAL A 334 21.83 8.53 8.93
CA VAL A 334 22.33 7.17 9.12
C VAL A 334 23.85 7.22 9.11
N GLU A 335 24.47 6.88 10.24
CA GLU A 335 25.93 6.82 10.36
C GLU A 335 26.48 5.62 9.57
N ARG A 336 27.51 5.82 8.76
CA ARG A 336 28.07 4.81 7.84
C ARG A 336 29.04 3.83 8.55
N ASP A 337 28.61 3.22 9.65
CA ASP A 337 29.42 2.36 10.51
C ASP A 337 29.40 0.86 10.13
N SER A 338 28.44 0.45 9.30
CA SER A 338 28.25 -0.92 8.80
C SER A 338 27.87 -0.92 7.32
N LEU A 339 27.99 -2.07 6.66
CA LEU A 339 27.58 -2.28 5.27
C LEU A 339 26.09 -1.97 5.08
N LEU A 340 25.23 -2.42 6.01
CA LEU A 340 23.81 -2.10 5.97
C LEU A 340 23.57 -0.59 6.06
N HIS A 341 24.21 0.09 7.02
CA HIS A 341 24.04 1.52 7.19
C HIS A 341 24.65 2.34 6.05
N GLN A 342 25.73 1.87 5.41
CA GLN A 342 26.27 2.47 4.20
C GLN A 342 25.23 2.46 3.06
N LEU A 343 24.59 1.31 2.82
CA LEU A 343 23.54 1.18 1.81
C LEU A 343 22.31 2.03 2.14
N GLN A 344 21.88 2.06 3.40
CA GLN A 344 20.76 2.89 3.84
C GLN A 344 21.07 4.38 3.70
N ALA A 345 22.28 4.81 4.04
CA ALA A 345 22.73 6.19 3.85
C ALA A 345 22.80 6.57 2.37
N ASP A 346 23.23 5.65 1.49
CA ASP A 346 23.24 5.87 0.04
C ASP A 346 21.83 6.09 -0.51
N ILE A 347 20.87 5.27 -0.11
CA ILE A 347 19.47 5.43 -0.50
C ILE A 347 18.91 6.74 0.05
N LEU A 348 19.17 7.03 1.34
CA LEU A 348 18.67 8.22 2.03
C LEU A 348 19.13 9.52 1.38
N ASN A 349 20.40 9.56 0.96
CA ASN A 349 21.04 10.73 0.39
C ASN A 349 21.04 10.72 -1.14
N LEU A 350 20.40 9.76 -1.80
CA LEU A 350 20.40 9.61 -3.26
C LEU A 350 21.83 9.59 -3.84
N GLU A 351 22.71 8.79 -3.24
CA GLU A 351 24.11 8.63 -3.61
C GLU A 351 24.34 7.30 -4.31
N GLU A 352 25.29 7.29 -5.24
CA GLU A 352 25.82 6.11 -5.90
C GLU A 352 27.34 6.15 -5.79
N HIS A 353 27.91 5.04 -5.35
CA HIS A 353 29.36 4.90 -5.14
C HIS A 353 30.02 3.99 -6.18
N GLN A 354 29.22 3.39 -7.07
CA GLN A 354 29.70 2.57 -8.16
C GLN A 354 30.35 3.44 -9.26
N ASP A 355 31.64 3.21 -9.52
CA ASP A 355 32.35 3.75 -10.69
C ASP A 355 33.13 2.63 -11.39
N ASP A 356 32.46 1.99 -12.36
CA ASP A 356 33.03 0.87 -13.13
C ASP A 356 34.13 1.33 -14.10
N GLN A 357 34.34 2.64 -14.29
CA GLN A 357 35.39 3.16 -15.15
C GLN A 357 36.74 3.25 -14.42
N GLN A 358 36.74 3.34 -13.09
CA GLN A 358 37.94 3.37 -12.26
C GLN A 358 38.44 1.97 -11.92
N ILE A 359 39.16 1.35 -12.85
CA ILE A 359 39.72 0.00 -12.68
C ILE A 359 41.09 0.01 -11.98
N GLU A 360 41.80 1.15 -11.98
CA GLU A 360 43.19 1.24 -11.50
C GLU A 360 43.33 1.08 -9.98
N ASN A 361 42.31 1.46 -9.21
CA ASN A 361 42.29 1.32 -7.76
C ASN A 361 40.85 1.23 -7.23
N SER A 362 40.70 0.85 -5.96
CA SER A 362 39.40 0.74 -5.28
C SER A 362 39.18 1.82 -4.23
N HIS A 363 39.89 2.96 -4.29
CA HIS A 363 39.77 4.03 -3.29
C HIS A 363 38.44 4.77 -3.35
N HIS A 364 37.73 4.70 -4.47
CA HIS A 364 36.36 5.22 -4.60
C HIS A 364 35.33 4.36 -3.84
N LYS A 365 35.68 3.13 -3.45
CA LYS A 365 34.78 2.23 -2.73
C LYS A 365 34.84 2.48 -1.24
N GLN A 366 33.69 2.31 -0.58
CA GLN A 366 33.60 2.34 0.87
C GLN A 366 34.29 1.11 1.48
N VAL A 367 34.98 1.30 2.60
CA VAL A 367 35.66 0.20 3.32
C VAL A 367 34.64 -0.52 4.19
N VAL A 368 34.61 -1.85 4.09
CA VAL A 368 33.77 -2.72 4.92
C VAL A 368 34.64 -3.45 5.92
N SER A 369 34.21 -3.50 7.19
CA SER A 369 34.91 -4.25 8.24
C SER A 369 34.80 -5.75 8.00
N LEU A 370 35.89 -6.50 8.15
CA LEU A 370 35.91 -7.96 7.98
C LEU A 370 34.99 -8.70 8.96
N GLY A 371 34.63 -8.08 10.09
CA GLY A 371 33.73 -8.65 11.09
C GLY A 371 32.28 -8.21 10.94
N ASP A 372 31.96 -7.41 9.93
CA ASP A 372 30.61 -6.91 9.71
C ASP A 372 29.67 -8.03 9.26
N LYS A 373 28.54 -8.18 9.97
CA LYS A 373 27.50 -9.17 9.71
C LYS A 373 26.12 -8.54 9.47
N SER A 374 26.05 -7.21 9.39
CA SER A 374 24.81 -6.45 9.22
C SER A 374 24.04 -6.83 7.95
N LEU A 375 24.74 -7.26 6.90
CA LEU A 375 24.18 -7.87 5.71
C LEU A 375 24.94 -9.17 5.40
N SER A 376 24.23 -10.29 5.46
CA SER A 376 24.80 -11.63 5.25
C SER A 376 24.01 -12.41 4.20
N LEU A 377 24.71 -13.19 3.38
CA LEU A 377 24.12 -14.05 2.35
C LEU A 377 24.36 -15.52 2.69
N HIS A 378 23.30 -16.33 2.66
CA HIS A 378 23.35 -17.75 3.01
C HIS A 378 22.80 -18.60 1.86
N ALA A 379 23.64 -19.46 1.29
CA ALA A 379 23.23 -20.44 0.28
C ALA A 379 22.98 -21.80 0.93
N CYS A 380 21.75 -22.31 0.82
CA CYS A 380 21.30 -23.55 1.47
C CYS A 380 20.76 -24.56 0.44
N HIS A 381 20.73 -25.84 0.81
CA HIS A 381 20.37 -26.94 -0.10
C HIS A 381 18.86 -27.27 -0.11
N SER A 382 18.11 -26.82 0.90
CA SER A 382 16.67 -27.06 1.04
C SER A 382 16.06 -26.09 2.05
N PRO A 383 14.72 -25.89 2.06
CA PRO A 383 14.04 -25.09 3.07
C PRO A 383 14.32 -25.55 4.51
N MET A 384 14.39 -26.87 4.73
CA MET A 384 14.74 -27.42 6.04
C MET A 384 16.14 -26.95 6.48
N ARG A 385 17.13 -27.06 5.58
CA ARG A 385 18.50 -26.67 5.90
C ARG A 385 18.63 -25.16 6.08
N GLU A 386 17.88 -24.38 5.31
CA GLU A 386 17.85 -22.92 5.43
C GLU A 386 17.31 -22.48 6.79
N VAL A 387 16.21 -23.08 7.26
CA VAL A 387 15.64 -22.79 8.59
C VAL A 387 16.58 -23.23 9.72
N GLU A 388 17.26 -24.37 9.59
CA GLU A 388 18.31 -24.79 10.55
C GLU A 388 19.44 -23.75 10.64
N VAL A 389 19.94 -23.30 9.48
CA VAL A 389 21.01 -22.29 9.42
C VAL A 389 20.53 -20.97 10.03
N LEU A 390 19.31 -20.53 9.71
CA LEU A 390 18.69 -19.35 10.30
C LEU A 390 18.63 -19.45 11.82
N HIS A 391 18.13 -20.57 12.35
CA HIS A 391 18.02 -20.80 13.78
C HIS A 391 19.38 -20.68 14.49
N ASP A 392 20.43 -21.30 13.92
CA ASP A 392 21.79 -21.19 14.45
C ASP A 392 22.34 -19.75 14.39
N GLN A 393 22.04 -18.99 13.33
CA GLN A 393 22.43 -17.58 13.25
C GLN A 393 21.71 -16.72 14.29
N LEU A 394 20.40 -16.93 14.50
CA LEU A 394 19.65 -16.19 15.51
C LEU A 394 20.17 -16.48 16.92
N LEU A 395 20.49 -17.73 17.24
CA LEU A 395 21.14 -18.07 18.51
C LEU A 395 22.48 -17.33 18.68
N ALA A 396 23.31 -17.27 17.64
CA ALA A 396 24.57 -16.55 17.68
C ALA A 396 24.37 -15.04 17.86
N MET A 397 23.31 -14.47 17.27
CA MET A 397 22.95 -13.05 17.44
C MET A 397 22.48 -12.76 18.87
N PHE A 398 21.62 -13.60 19.46
CA PHE A 398 21.16 -13.45 20.84
C PHE A 398 22.29 -13.61 21.87
N ASP A 399 23.27 -14.48 21.60
CA ASP A 399 24.45 -14.65 22.47
C ASP A 399 25.39 -13.43 22.38
N ALA A 400 25.52 -12.83 21.19
CA ALA A 400 26.37 -11.67 20.96
C ALA A 400 25.78 -10.36 21.51
N ASP A 401 24.45 -10.19 21.45
CA ASP A 401 23.75 -8.99 21.92
C ASP A 401 22.58 -9.35 22.87
N PRO A 402 22.77 -9.20 24.19
CA PRO A 402 21.72 -9.46 25.18
C PRO A 402 20.50 -8.53 25.11
N THR A 403 20.59 -7.41 24.38
CA THR A 403 19.49 -6.45 24.23
C THR A 403 18.49 -6.89 23.16
N LEU A 404 18.93 -7.70 22.21
CA LEU A 404 18.13 -8.21 21.11
C LEU A 404 17.11 -9.24 21.62
N LYS A 405 15.82 -8.98 21.39
CA LYS A 405 14.74 -9.88 21.79
C LYS A 405 14.13 -10.55 20.57
N PRO A 406 13.53 -11.75 20.72
CA PRO A 406 12.86 -12.43 19.59
C PRO A 406 11.80 -11.60 18.88
N ARG A 407 11.13 -10.69 19.58
CA ARG A 407 10.13 -9.78 19.00
C ARG A 407 10.71 -8.71 18.06
N ASP A 408 12.02 -8.47 18.13
CA ASP A 408 12.73 -7.48 17.30
C ASP A 408 13.17 -8.11 15.96
N ILE A 409 12.90 -9.41 15.76
CA ILE A 409 13.25 -10.17 14.55
C ILE A 409 11.99 -10.47 13.74
N ILE A 410 12.08 -10.21 12.43
CA ILE A 410 11.08 -10.62 11.45
C ILE A 410 11.73 -11.55 10.42
N VAL A 411 11.05 -12.65 10.10
CA VAL A 411 11.46 -13.61 9.06
C VAL A 411 10.36 -13.63 8.00
N MET A 412 10.71 -13.29 6.77
CA MET A 412 9.78 -13.24 5.64
C MET A 412 10.19 -14.27 4.59
N VAL A 413 9.20 -14.96 4.04
CA VAL A 413 9.37 -15.96 2.96
C VAL A 413 8.30 -15.74 1.90
N ALA A 414 8.57 -16.15 0.66
CA ALA A 414 7.63 -15.96 -0.45
C ALA A 414 6.33 -16.77 -0.28
N ASP A 415 6.42 -17.98 0.27
CA ASP A 415 5.25 -18.80 0.62
C ASP A 415 5.45 -19.42 2.01
N ILE A 416 4.71 -18.90 2.99
CA ILE A 416 4.79 -19.37 4.37
C ILE A 416 4.27 -20.80 4.53
N ASN A 417 3.36 -21.26 3.66
CA ASN A 417 2.81 -22.61 3.73
C ASN A 417 3.89 -23.64 3.40
N ALA A 418 4.77 -23.35 2.44
CA ALA A 418 5.89 -24.21 2.07
C ALA A 418 6.96 -24.33 3.17
N TYR A 419 7.21 -23.27 3.94
CA TYR A 419 8.21 -23.25 5.03
C TYR A 419 7.67 -23.68 6.39
N SER A 420 6.36 -23.58 6.59
CA SER A 420 5.67 -23.88 7.85
C SER A 420 6.09 -25.21 8.51
N PRO A 421 6.16 -26.36 7.79
CA PRO A 421 6.63 -27.62 8.38
C PRO A 421 8.09 -27.58 8.84
N ALA A 422 8.97 -26.92 8.08
CA ALA A 422 10.39 -26.79 8.43
C ALA A 422 10.58 -25.90 9.66
N ILE A 423 9.87 -24.78 9.73
CA ILE A 423 9.89 -23.87 10.90
C ILE A 423 9.45 -24.63 12.16
N GLN A 424 8.34 -25.36 12.08
CA GLN A 424 7.84 -26.16 13.21
C GLN A 424 8.81 -27.26 13.62
N ALA A 425 9.44 -27.94 12.65
CA ALA A 425 10.38 -29.01 12.93
C ALA A 425 11.65 -28.52 13.63
N VAL A 426 12.18 -27.36 13.23
CA VAL A 426 13.42 -26.79 13.77
C VAL A 426 13.16 -26.03 15.07
N PHE A 427 12.27 -25.02 15.06
CA PHE A 427 12.01 -24.17 16.22
C PHE A 427 11.12 -24.86 17.27
N GLY A 428 10.15 -25.67 16.83
CA GLY A 428 9.21 -26.33 17.75
C GLY A 428 9.81 -27.48 18.54
N ASN A 429 10.85 -28.14 18.01
CA ASN A 429 11.53 -29.26 18.68
C ASN A 429 12.85 -28.85 19.36
N ALA A 430 13.21 -27.56 19.34
CA ALA A 430 14.44 -27.07 19.96
C ALA A 430 14.38 -27.23 21.50
N PRO A 431 15.28 -28.01 22.12
CA PRO A 431 15.23 -28.27 23.55
C PRO A 431 15.96 -27.20 24.37
N GLY A 432 15.42 -26.89 25.55
CA GLY A 432 16.10 -26.14 26.61
C GLY A 432 16.62 -24.78 26.16
N GLU A 433 17.93 -24.54 26.33
CA GLU A 433 18.60 -23.26 26.05
C GLU A 433 18.60 -22.86 24.57
N ARG A 434 18.28 -23.79 23.65
CA ARG A 434 18.20 -23.50 22.21
C ARG A 434 16.81 -23.03 21.77
N PHE A 435 15.83 -23.04 22.66
CA PHE A 435 14.46 -22.68 22.31
C PHE A 435 14.33 -21.17 22.08
N ILE A 436 13.89 -20.80 20.87
CA ILE A 436 13.52 -19.42 20.53
C ILE A 436 12.00 -19.35 20.34
N PRO A 437 11.27 -18.53 21.11
CA PRO A 437 9.84 -18.32 20.88
C PRO A 437 9.57 -17.77 19.49
N TYR A 438 8.57 -18.34 18.80
CA TYR A 438 8.18 -17.93 17.45
C TYR A 438 6.66 -17.96 17.29
N SER A 439 6.16 -17.20 16.33
CA SER A 439 4.79 -17.26 15.84
C SER A 439 4.82 -17.22 14.33
N ILE A 440 3.93 -17.96 13.68
CA ILE A 440 3.79 -17.95 12.22
C ILE A 440 2.49 -17.22 11.89
N SER A 441 2.61 -16.16 11.09
CA SER A 441 1.50 -15.36 10.59
C SER A 441 1.21 -15.68 9.12
N ASP A 442 0.11 -15.17 8.59
CA ASP A 442 -0.29 -15.24 7.17
C ASP A 442 -0.50 -16.65 6.60
N ARG A 443 -0.83 -17.61 7.47
CA ARG A 443 -1.28 -18.93 7.03
C ARG A 443 -2.68 -18.86 6.46
N THR A 444 -2.91 -19.68 5.45
CA THR A 444 -4.27 -19.87 4.91
C THR A 444 -5.15 -20.59 5.94
N ALA A 445 -6.40 -20.14 6.10
CA ALA A 445 -7.33 -20.70 7.08
C ALA A 445 -7.48 -22.22 6.95
N ASP A 446 -7.48 -22.74 5.72
CA ASP A 446 -7.60 -24.17 5.41
C ASP A 446 -6.45 -25.01 5.99
N GLN A 447 -5.25 -24.44 6.16
CA GLN A 447 -4.12 -25.11 6.78
C GLN A 447 -4.07 -24.95 8.31
N GLU A 448 -4.74 -23.95 8.86
CA GLU A 448 -4.79 -23.74 10.32
C GLU A 448 -5.77 -24.69 11.00
N SER A 449 -6.87 -25.06 10.33
CA SER A 449 -7.93 -25.84 10.95
C SER A 449 -8.33 -27.07 10.13
N PRO A 450 -8.04 -28.30 10.61
CA PRO A 450 -8.47 -29.53 9.96
C PRO A 450 -9.98 -29.63 9.73
N ILE A 451 -10.78 -28.90 10.52
CA ILE A 451 -12.25 -28.89 10.39
C ILE A 451 -12.71 -28.25 9.07
N LEU A 452 -11.98 -27.26 8.55
CA LEU A 452 -12.32 -26.59 7.30
C LEU A 452 -12.10 -27.53 6.11
N ALA A 453 -10.97 -28.24 6.10
CA ALA A 453 -10.71 -29.28 5.11
C ALA A 453 -11.77 -30.40 5.17
N ALA A 454 -12.13 -30.86 6.38
CA ALA A 454 -13.20 -31.85 6.55
C ALA A 454 -14.56 -31.33 6.05
N PHE A 455 -14.89 -30.07 6.35
CA PHE A 455 -16.12 -29.45 5.85
C PHE A 455 -16.16 -29.36 4.32
N MET A 456 -15.05 -28.95 3.68
CA MET A 456 -14.96 -28.89 2.22
C MET A 456 -15.07 -30.29 1.58
N GLN A 457 -14.53 -31.33 2.22
CA GLN A 457 -14.75 -32.71 1.79
C GLN A 457 -16.24 -33.10 1.86
N LEU A 458 -16.95 -32.72 2.94
CA LEU A 458 -18.39 -32.96 3.06
C LEU A 458 -19.21 -32.23 1.99
N VAL A 459 -18.84 -30.99 1.66
CA VAL A 459 -19.50 -30.23 0.58
C VAL A 459 -19.28 -30.90 -0.79
N ASN A 460 -18.13 -31.56 -0.99
CA ASN A 460 -17.80 -32.25 -2.24
C ASN A 460 -18.38 -33.68 -2.35
N LEU A 461 -19.13 -34.17 -1.35
CA LEU A 461 -19.72 -35.52 -1.35
C LEU A 461 -20.44 -35.91 -2.66
N PRO A 462 -21.25 -35.05 -3.30
CA PRO A 462 -21.96 -35.40 -4.55
C PRO A 462 -21.04 -35.80 -5.70
N ASN A 463 -19.78 -35.34 -5.70
CA ASN A 463 -18.78 -35.61 -6.73
C ASN A 463 -17.78 -36.71 -6.33
N THR A 464 -17.83 -37.18 -5.08
CA THR A 464 -16.91 -38.20 -4.57
C THR A 464 -17.31 -39.60 -5.05
N ARG A 465 -16.33 -40.51 -5.13
CA ARG A 465 -16.59 -41.93 -5.45
C ARG A 465 -16.87 -42.79 -4.22
N CYS A 466 -16.81 -42.19 -3.02
CA CYS A 466 -17.00 -42.85 -1.73
C CYS A 466 -16.11 -44.10 -1.58
N LEU A 467 -14.83 -43.99 -1.94
CA LEU A 467 -13.88 -45.08 -1.76
C LEU A 467 -13.69 -45.36 -0.26
N ALA A 468 -13.33 -46.60 0.09
CA ALA A 468 -13.09 -46.98 1.49
C ALA A 468 -11.94 -46.21 2.17
N SER A 469 -11.08 -45.53 1.40
CA SER A 469 -10.03 -44.64 1.89
C SER A 469 -10.46 -43.17 2.00
N GLU A 470 -11.64 -42.82 1.47
CA GLU A 470 -12.24 -41.49 1.47
C GLU A 470 -13.37 -41.35 2.52
N LEU A 471 -13.84 -42.48 3.07
CA LEU A 471 -14.84 -42.62 4.14
C LEU A 471 -14.14 -42.96 5.46
#